data_AF-A0A5C1QCQ1-F1
#
_entry.id   AF-A0A5C1QCQ1-F1
#
_cell.length_a   1.000
_cell.length_b   1.000
_cell.length_c   1.000
_cell.angle_alpha   90.00
_cell.angle_beta   90.00
_cell.angle_gamma   90.00
#
_symmetry.space_group_name_H-M   'P 1'
#
loop_
_entity.id
_entity.type
_entity.pdbx_description
1 polymer ?
#
loop_
_entity_poly.entity_id
_entity_poly.type
_entity_poly.pdbx_seq_one_letter_code
_entity_poly.pdbx_strand_id
1 'polypeptide(L)'
;MVKEELNQKSPLRKLEAITEGGVGTGNIGVIASKQGIGKTACLVHIAVDSLLRDKHVIHVSFDKKTDYISAWYEDIFEEISKKEILSLQC
;
A
#
# COMPACT_ATOMS: atom_id res chain seq x y z
N MET A 1 10.33 -12.48 -10.39
CA MET A 1 10.00 -11.73 -11.63
C MET A 1 8.78 -10.86 -11.41
N VAL A 2 7.59 -11.42 -11.13
CA VAL A 2 6.34 -10.64 -10.90
C VAL A 2 6.43 -9.67 -9.71
N LYS A 3 7.02 -10.09 -8.57
CA LYS A 3 7.16 -9.25 -7.37
C LYS A 3 8.03 -8.00 -7.60
N GLU A 4 9.16 -8.17 -8.28
CA GLU A 4 10.07 -7.07 -8.65
C GLU A 4 9.38 -6.07 -9.59
N GLU A 5 8.61 -6.59 -10.54
CA GLU A 5 7.88 -5.79 -11.53
C GLU A 5 6.76 -4.97 -10.88
N LEU A 6 5.98 -5.59 -9.99
CA LEU A 6 4.99 -4.93 -9.15
C LEU A 6 5.59 -3.81 -8.32
N ASN A 7 6.75 -4.05 -7.70
CA ASN A 7 7.44 -3.05 -6.91
C ASN A 7 7.90 -1.85 -7.77
N GLN A 8 8.46 -2.11 -8.96
CA GLN A 8 8.92 -1.04 -9.85
C GLN A 8 7.78 -0.20 -10.44
N LYS A 9 6.65 -0.82 -10.78
CA LYS A 9 5.47 -0.13 -11.33
C LYS A 9 4.60 0.53 -10.25
N SER A 10 4.88 0.29 -8.97
CA SER A 10 4.09 0.83 -7.85
C SER A 10 4.02 2.36 -7.91
N PRO A 11 2.82 2.98 -7.83
CA PRO A 11 2.69 4.44 -7.79
C PRO A 11 3.38 5.04 -6.54
N LEU A 12 3.62 4.24 -5.51
CA LEU A 12 4.33 4.67 -4.31
C LEU A 12 5.81 4.95 -4.55
N ARG A 13 6.41 4.45 -5.64
CA ARG A 13 7.77 4.86 -6.04
C ARG A 13 7.85 6.36 -6.34
N LYS A 14 6.78 6.94 -6.92
CA LYS A 14 6.68 8.40 -7.13
C LYS A 14 6.53 9.14 -5.80
N LEU A 15 5.72 8.60 -4.88
CA LEU A 15 5.57 9.17 -3.54
C LEU A 15 6.89 9.17 -2.78
N GLU A 16 7.62 8.04 -2.78
CA GLU A 16 8.95 7.94 -2.17
C GLU A 16 9.93 8.93 -2.78
N ALA A 17 9.92 9.11 -4.12
CA ALA A 17 10.78 10.10 -4.77
C ALA A 17 10.49 11.55 -4.34
N ILE A 18 9.22 11.92 -4.20
CA ILE A 18 8.80 13.28 -3.76
C ILE A 18 9.08 13.50 -2.27
N THR A 19 9.09 12.42 -1.49
CA THR A 19 9.33 12.45 -0.04
C THR A 19 10.77 12.10 0.33
N GLU A 20 11.70 12.12 -0.64
CA GLU A 20 13.13 11.82 -0.43
C GLU A 20 13.39 10.48 0.29
N GLY A 21 12.61 9.46 -0.06
CA GLY A 21 12.70 8.12 0.55
C GLY A 21 11.73 7.89 1.71
N GLY A 22 10.85 8.84 1.99
CA GLY A 22 9.78 8.73 2.98
C GLY A 22 10.08 9.47 4.28
N VAL A 23 9.42 9.06 5.37
CA VAL A 23 9.47 9.77 6.66
C VAL A 23 10.84 9.66 7.35
N GLY A 24 11.65 8.65 6.99
CA GLY A 24 12.90 8.32 7.68
C GLY A 24 12.70 7.54 8.98
N THR A 25 13.74 6.85 9.44
CA THR A 25 13.69 5.98 10.62
C THR A 25 13.38 6.77 11.90
N GLY A 26 12.40 6.31 12.69
CA GLY A 26 12.03 6.92 13.97
C GLY A 26 11.09 8.13 13.88
N ASN A 27 10.75 8.57 12.66
CA ASN A 27 9.86 9.70 12.44
C ASN A 27 8.42 9.23 12.16
N ILE A 28 7.46 10.15 12.31
CA ILE A 28 6.03 9.91 12.07
C ILE A 28 5.56 10.71 10.85
N GLY A 29 4.90 10.02 9.92
CA GLY A 29 4.20 10.62 8.79
C GLY A 29 2.70 10.62 9.01
N VAL A 30 2.01 11.65 8.52
CA VAL A 30 0.55 11.80 8.69
C VAL A 30 -0.14 11.90 7.33
N ILE A 31 -1.14 11.05 7.09
CA ILE A 31 -2.04 11.17 5.94
C ILE A 31 -3.37 11.76 6.42
N ALA A 32 -3.68 12.96 5.92
CA ALA A 32 -4.87 13.71 6.32
C ALA A 32 -5.72 14.12 5.11
N SER A 33 -7.03 14.07 5.28
CA SER A 33 -8.04 14.50 4.31
C SER A 33 -9.44 14.44 4.95
N LYS A 34 -10.47 14.94 4.24
CA LYS A 34 -11.88 14.82 4.66
C LYS A 34 -12.36 13.37 4.69
N GLN A 35 -13.49 13.11 5.35
CA GLN A 35 -14.10 11.77 5.39
C GLN A 35 -14.41 11.26 3.97
N GLY A 36 -14.25 9.95 3.75
CA GLY A 36 -14.57 9.30 2.47
C GLY A 36 -13.53 9.43 1.36
N ILE A 37 -12.46 10.23 1.54
CA ILE A 37 -11.43 10.45 0.50
C ILE A 37 -10.43 9.27 0.36
N GLY A 38 -10.49 8.26 1.24
CA GLY A 38 -9.66 7.06 1.11
C GLY A 38 -8.35 7.07 1.89
N LYS A 39 -8.26 7.76 3.03
CA LYS A 39 -7.08 7.74 3.92
C LYS A 39 -6.68 6.32 4.31
N THR A 40 -7.66 5.52 4.75
CA THR A 40 -7.45 4.14 5.17
C THR A 40 -6.94 3.30 4.00
N ALA A 41 -7.60 3.39 2.84
CA ALA A 41 -7.15 2.70 1.63
C ALA A 41 -5.72 3.11 1.23
N CYS A 42 -5.37 4.39 1.35
CA CYS A 42 -4.02 4.88 1.09
C CYS A 42 -2.98 4.28 2.05
N LEU A 43 -3.27 4.24 3.35
CA LEU A 43 -2.39 3.61 4.35
C LEU A 43 -2.26 2.10 4.14
N VAL A 44 -3.36 1.41 3.80
CA VAL A 44 -3.33 -0.02 3.48
C VAL A 44 -2.48 -0.28 2.23
N HIS A 45 -2.56 0.58 1.20
CA HIS A 45 -1.72 0.44 0.02
C HIS A 45 -0.22 0.57 0.36
N ILE A 46 0.15 1.52 1.21
CA ILE A 46 1.54 1.66 1.71
C ILE A 46 1.98 0.42 2.50
N ALA A 47 1.07 -0.15 3.30
CA ALA A 47 1.32 -1.37 4.04
C ALA A 47 1.53 -2.58 3.12
N VAL A 48 0.66 -2.79 2.12
CA VAL A 48 0.80 -3.86 1.12
C VAL A 48 2.12 -3.74 0.35
N ASP A 49 2.49 -2.55 -0.11
CA ASP A 49 3.78 -2.30 -0.77
C ASP A 49 4.99 -2.58 0.14
N SER A 50 4.87 -2.34 1.45
CA SER A 50 5.90 -2.69 2.42
C SER A 50 6.01 -4.22 2.60
N LEU A 51 4.88 -4.92 2.69
CA LEU A 51 4.83 -6.38 2.76
C LEU A 51 5.40 -7.02 1.47
N LEU A 52 5.08 -6.48 0.30
CA LEU A 52 5.64 -6.88 -0.99
C LEU A 52 7.15 -6.64 -1.10
N ARG A 53 7.76 -5.89 -0.18
CA ARG A 53 9.22 -5.69 -0.09
C ARG A 53 9.84 -6.44 1.10
N ASP A 54 9.16 -7.47 1.59
CA ASP A 54 9.59 -8.30 2.73
C ASP A 54 9.80 -7.52 4.03
N LYS A 55 9.11 -6.38 4.20
CA LYS A 55 9.12 -5.61 5.45
C LYS A 55 7.96 -6.03 6.34
N HIS A 56 8.19 -6.05 7.65
CA HIS A 56 7.14 -6.29 8.63
C HIS A 56 6.26 -5.06 8.81
N VAL A 57 4.95 -5.28 8.92
CA VAL A 57 3.95 -4.21 9.12
C VAL A 57 3.04 -4.58 10.29
N ILE A 58 2.74 -3.59 11.12
CA ILE A 58 1.69 -3.66 12.14
C ILE A 58 0.64 -2.63 11.78
N HIS A 59 -0.59 -3.08 11.55
CA HIS A 59 -1.74 -2.19 11.35
C HIS A 59 -2.50 -2.05 12.65
N VAL A 60 -2.58 -0.83 13.18
CA VAL A 60 -3.38 -0.50 14.37
C VAL A 60 -4.58 0.31 13.91
N SER A 61 -5.78 -0.17 14.21
CA SER A 61 -7.03 0.50 13.86
C SER A 61 -7.91 0.70 15.09
N PHE A 62 -8.70 1.77 15.07
CA PHE A 62 -9.76 2.02 16.04
C PHE A 62 -11.09 1.37 15.63
N ASP A 63 -11.16 0.75 14.45
CA ASP A 63 -12.33 -0.02 14.03
C ASP A 63 -12.44 -1.31 14.86
N LYS A 64 -13.66 -1.68 15.24
CA LYS A 64 -13.92 -2.83 16.11
C LYS A 64 -13.81 -4.17 15.38
N LYS A 65 -13.84 -4.17 14.05
CA LYS A 65 -13.82 -5.39 13.24
C LYS A 65 -12.51 -5.51 12.48
N THR A 66 -11.70 -6.48 12.89
CA THR A 66 -10.47 -6.86 12.19
C THR A 66 -10.74 -7.31 10.76
N ASP A 67 -11.86 -8.00 10.54
CA ASP A 67 -12.21 -8.60 9.25
C ASP A 67 -12.37 -7.54 8.15
N TYR A 68 -12.86 -6.35 8.50
CA TYR A 68 -12.99 -5.25 7.57
C TYR A 68 -11.63 -4.77 7.05
N ILE A 69 -10.62 -4.74 7.93
CA ILE A 69 -9.27 -4.33 7.56
C ILE A 69 -8.63 -5.42 6.71
N SER A 70 -8.77 -6.69 7.09
CA SER A 70 -8.26 -7.82 6.29
C SER A 70 -8.81 -7.79 4.86
N ALA A 71 -10.12 -7.55 4.69
CA ALA A 71 -10.74 -7.41 3.38
C ALA A 71 -10.09 -6.28 2.55
N TRP A 72 -9.75 -5.13 3.15
CA TRP A 72 -9.03 -4.06 2.45
C TRP A 72 -7.65 -4.49 1.95
N TYR A 73 -6.92 -5.31 2.72
CA TYR A 73 -5.63 -5.83 2.26
C TYR A 73 -5.80 -6.80 1.10
N GLU A 74 -6.78 -7.68 1.17
CA GLU A 74 -7.12 -8.64 0.11
C GLU A 74 -7.54 -7.90 -1.17
N ASP A 75 -8.48 -6.95 -1.07
CA ASP A 75 -8.97 -6.16 -2.21
C ASP A 75 -7.84 -5.41 -2.93
N ILE A 76 -6.97 -4.73 -2.16
CA ILE A 76 -5.84 -3.98 -2.75
C ILE A 76 -4.83 -4.94 -3.38
N PHE A 77 -4.53 -6.06 -2.73
CA PHE A 77 -3.60 -7.04 -3.27
C PHE A 77 -4.14 -7.69 -4.56
N GLU A 78 -5.42 -8.04 -4.59
CA GLU A 78 -6.08 -8.55 -5.80
C GLU A 78 -6.03 -7.53 -6.94
N GLU A 79 -6.34 -6.26 -6.66
CA GLU A 79 -6.34 -5.20 -7.67
C GLU A 79 -4.95 -4.97 -8.26
N ILE A 80 -3.91 -4.97 -7.40
CA ILE A 80 -2.51 -4.91 -7.82
C ILE A 80 -2.16 -6.13 -8.70
N SER A 81 -2.62 -7.31 -8.31
CA SER A 81 -2.35 -8.57 -9.04
C SER A 81 -3.07 -8.65 -10.39
N LYS A 82 -4.30 -8.14 -10.49
CA LYS A 82 -5.09 -8.11 -11.74
C LYS A 82 -4.42 -7.27 -12.82
N LYS A 83 -3.77 -6.16 -12.45
CA LYS A 83 -3.06 -5.29 -13.40
C LYS A 83 -1.87 -5.97 -14.09
N GLU A 84 -1.19 -6.92 -13.44
CA GLU A 84 -0.07 -7.65 -14.06
C GLU A 84 -0.54 -8.71 -15.06
N ILE A 85 -1.69 -9.35 -14.80
CA ILE A 85 -2.28 -10.30 -15.76
C ILE A 85 -2.59 -9.60 -17.08
N LEU A 86 -3.01 -8.33 -17.04
CA LEU A 86 -3.26 -7.53 -18.24
C LEU A 86 -1.97 -7.11 -18.96
N SER A 87 -0.86 -6.86 -18.24
CA SER A 87 0.41 -6.47 -18.88
C SER A 87 1.19 -7.63 -19.51
N LEU A 88 0.81 -8.88 -19.21
CA LEU A 88 1.37 -10.10 -19.82
C LEU A 88 0.58 -10.58 -21.05
N GLN A 89 -0.50 -9.91 -21.42
CA GLN A 89 -1.33 -10.22 -22.60
C GLN A 89 -1.14 -9.27 -23.80
N CYS A 90 -0.15 -8.38 -23.76
CA CYS A 90 0.27 -7.56 -24.91
C CYS A 90 1.68 -7.93 -25.35
#